data_AF-Q9REH9-F1
#
_entry.id   AF-Q9REH9-F1
#
_cell.length_a   1.000
_cell.length_b   1.000
_cell.length_c   1.000
_cell.angle_alpha   90.00
_cell.angle_beta   90.00
_cell.angle_gamma   90.00
#
_symmetry.space_group_name_H-M   'P 1'
#
loop_
_entity.id
_entity.type
_entity.pdbx_description
1 polymer ?
#
loop_
_entity_poly.entity_id
_entity_poly.type
_entity_poly.pdbx_seq_one_letter_code
_entity_poly.pdbx_strand_id
1 'polypeptide(L)' 'MTQKLHINPHLLIVEARFYNEISDELLAGAVSVLQKSGVSYDIITVPGALEIPAAIAFAEKD' A
#
# COMPACT_ATOMS: atom_id res chain seq x y z
N MET A 1 -30.92 0.76 12.83
CA MET A 1 -29.85 1.79 12.75
C MET A 1 -28.53 1.07 12.96
N THR A 2 -27.89 0.60 11.88
CA THR A 2 -26.55 0.00 11.95
C THR A 2 -25.53 1.13 11.98
N GLN A 3 -24.88 1.33 13.13
CA GLN A 3 -23.65 2.13 13.16
C GLN A 3 -22.63 1.46 12.24
N LYS A 4 -22.20 2.16 11.18
CA LYS A 4 -21.00 1.77 10.45
C LYS A 4 -19.83 1.88 11.43
N LEU A 5 -19.08 0.79 11.62
CA LEU A 5 -17.79 0.85 12.29
C LEU A 5 -16.92 1.87 11.53
N HIS A 6 -16.44 2.90 12.22
CA HIS A 6 -15.36 3.74 11.71
C HIS A 6 -14.06 2.97 11.92
N ILE A 7 -13.72 2.12 10.96
CA ILE A 7 -12.41 1.47 10.93
C ILE A 7 -11.40 2.53 10.47
N ASN A 8 -10.32 2.70 11.23
CA ASN A 8 -9.16 3.46 10.80
C ASN A 8 -8.07 2.46 10.39
N PRO A 9 -8.09 1.97 9.13
CA PRO A 9 -7.16 0.94 8.69
C PRO A 9 -5.72 1.44 8.71
N HIS A 10 -4.78 0.51 8.80
CA HIS A 10 -3.38 0.75 8.50
C HIS A 10 -3.03 -0.10 7.27
N LEU A 11 -2.44 0.52 6.25
CA LEU A 11 -2.23 -0.12 4.94
C LEU A 11 -0.74 -0.37 4.67
N LEU A 12 -0.45 -1.46 3.95
CA LEU A 12 0.88 -1.70 3.40
C LEU A 12 0.86 -1.45 1.89
N ILE A 13 1.71 -0.55 1.42
CA ILE A 13 2.00 -0.37 -0.01
C ILE A 13 3.20 -1.23 -0.37
N VAL A 14 3.01 -2.17 -1.29
CA VAL A 14 4.08 -3.00 -1.85
C VAL A 14 4.33 -2.57 -3.28
N GLU A 15 5.49 -1.97 -3.56
CA GLU A 15 5.83 -1.52 -4.92
C GLU A 15 6.99 -2.32 -5.54
N ALA A 16 6.89 -2.55 -6.85
CA ALA A 16 7.97 -3.08 -7.67
C ALA A 16 8.49 -1.98 -8.59
N ARG A 17 9.81 -1.74 -8.58
CA ARG A 17 10.43 -0.61 -9.27
C ARG A 17 11.20 -1.03 -10.52
N PHE A 18 10.51 -1.64 -11.47
CA PHE A 18 11.10 -1.94 -12.78
C PHE A 18 11.19 -0.68 -13.67
N TYR A 19 10.17 0.20 -13.59
CA TYR A 19 10.12 1.49 -14.28
C TYR A 19 10.00 2.61 -13.25
N ASN A 20 11.12 3.21 -12.86
CA ASN A 20 11.16 4.16 -11.75
C ASN A 20 10.16 5.31 -11.87
N GLU A 21 10.10 5.99 -13.01
CA GLU A 21 9.20 7.13 -13.21
C GLU A 21 7.72 6.74 -13.09
N ILE A 22 7.35 5.57 -13.63
CA ILE A 22 5.98 5.07 -13.52
C ILE A 22 5.67 4.69 -12.07
N SER A 23 6.59 4.00 -11.39
CA SER A 23 6.43 3.63 -9.98
C SER A 23 6.29 4.86 -9.08
N ASP A 24 7.05 5.93 -9.34
CA ASP A 24 6.96 7.19 -8.59
C ASP A 24 5.58 7.83 -8.71
N GLU A 25 5.03 7.93 -9.91
CA GLU A 25 3.70 8.51 -10.13
C GLU A 25 2.58 7.64 -9.51
N LEU A 26 2.71 6.31 -9.60
CA LEU A 26 1.78 5.38 -8.95
C LEU A 26 1.82 5.50 -7.43
N LEU A 27 3.01 5.55 -6.84
CA LEU A 27 3.19 5.70 -5.40
C LEU A 27 2.66 7.05 -4.92
N ALA A 28 2.97 8.13 -5.63
CA ALA A 28 2.49 9.48 -5.30
C ALA A 28 0.95 9.56 -5.33
N GLY A 29 0.32 8.95 -6.34
CA GLY A 29 -1.14 8.87 -6.44
C GLY A 29 -1.77 8.10 -5.27
N ALA A 30 -1.23 6.92 -4.96
CA ALA A 30 -1.70 6.11 -3.84
C ALA A 30 -1.56 6.84 -2.50
N VAL A 31 -0.37 7.37 -2.21
CA VAL A 31 -0.07 8.14 -0.99
C VAL A 31 -0.98 9.36 -0.85
N SER A 32 -1.23 10.10 -1.94
CA SER A 32 -2.10 11.27 -1.93
C SER A 32 -3.52 10.92 -1.45
N VAL A 33 -4.06 9.78 -1.88
CA VAL A 33 -5.39 9.32 -1.45
C VAL A 33 -5.38 8.97 0.03
N LEU A 34 -4.39 8.19 0.49
CA LEU A 34 -4.31 7.76 1.89
C LEU A 34 -4.15 8.95 2.85
N GLN A 35 -3.30 9.92 2.50
CA GLN A 35 -3.10 11.14 3.27
C GLN A 35 -4.38 11.98 3.35
N LYS A 36 -5.12 12.15 2.23
CA LYS A 36 -6.41 12.86 2.22
C LYS A 36 -7.47 12.17 3.09
N SER A 37 -7.37 10.85 3.23
CA SER A 37 -8.25 10.05 4.08
C SER A 37 -7.80 9.95 5.54
N GLY A 38 -6.62 10.49 5.90
CA GLY A 38 -6.07 10.38 7.26
C GLY A 38 -5.68 8.94 7.67
N VAL A 39 -5.49 8.06 6.68
CA VAL A 39 -5.17 6.65 6.88
C VAL A 39 -3.64 6.49 6.93
N SER A 40 -3.14 5.75 7.92
CA SER A 40 -1.71 5.46 8.06
C SER A 40 -1.28 4.35 7.11
N TYR A 41 -0.02 4.38 6.70
CA TYR A 41 0.54 3.37 5.80
C TYR A 41 2.05 3.20 5.97
N ASP A 42 2.53 2.01 5.60
CA ASP A 42 3.94 1.70 5.39
C ASP A 42 4.19 1.41 3.91
N ILE A 43 5.46 1.50 3.48
CA ILE A 43 5.88 1.21 2.11
C ILE A 43 7.02 0.21 2.15
N ILE A 44 6.92 -0.84 1.33
CA ILE A 44 8.03 -1.74 1.03
C ILE A 44 8.27 -1.80 -0.47
N THR A 45 9.54 -1.89 -0.84
CA THR A 45 9.97 -2.05 -2.22
C THR A 45 10.46 -3.47 -2.44
N VAL A 46 10.00 -4.10 -3.52
CA VAL A 46 10.45 -5.42 -3.97
C VAL A 46 11.17 -5.34 -5.32
N PRO A 47 12.00 -6.33 -5.69
CA PRO A 47 12.75 -6.33 -6.94
C PRO A 47 11.85 -6.28 -8.20
N GLY A 48 10.70 -6.95 -8.17
CA GLY A 48 9.81 -7.08 -9.32
C GLY A 48 8.36 -7.38 -8.91
N ALA A 49 7.47 -7.38 -9.90
CA ALA A 49 6.04 -7.59 -9.66
C ALA A 49 5.71 -9.00 -9.17
N LEU A 50 6.57 -9.98 -9.50
CA LEU A 50 6.38 -11.38 -9.10
C LEU A 50 6.62 -11.59 -7.60
N GLU A 51 7.35 -10.70 -6.94
CA GLU A 51 7.60 -10.74 -5.50
C GLU A 51 6.47 -10.11 -4.66
N ILE A 52 5.59 -9.31 -5.27
CA ILE A 52 4.48 -8.63 -4.57
C ILE A 52 3.57 -9.63 -3.82
N PRO A 53 3.09 -10.74 -4.43
CA PRO A 53 2.24 -11.69 -3.73
C PRO A 53 2.92 -12.32 -2.51
N ALA A 54 4.22 -12.60 -2.59
CA ALA A 54 4.98 -13.17 -1.47
C ALA A 54 5.13 -12.15 -0.33
N ALA A 55 5.43 -10.89 -0.65
CA ALA A 55 5.54 -9.82 0.34
C ALA A 55 4.21 -9.58 1.07
N ILE A 56 3.08 -9.60 0.35
CA ILE A 56 1.73 -9.54 0.96
C ILE A 56 1.50 -10.75 1.88
N ALA A 57 1.83 -11.96 1.42
CA ALA A 57 1.67 -13.17 2.22
C ALA A 57 2.56 -13.21 3.48
N PHE A 58 3.70 -12.53 3.47
CA PHE A 58 4.53 -12.36 4.67
C PHE A 58 3.91 -11.36 5.65
N ALA A 59 3.36 -10.26 5.16
CA ALA A 59 2.72 -9.24 6.00
C ALA A 59 1.35 -9.68 6.57
N GLU A 60 0.66 -10.64 5.94
CA GLU A 60 -0.63 -11.16 6.41
C GLU A 60 -0.50 -12.13 7.59
N LYS A 61 0.66 -12.78 7.76
CA LYS A 61 0.84 -13.88 8.72
C LYS A 61 1.17 -13.44 10.16
N ASP A 62 1.00 -12.18 10.49
CA ASP A 62 1.17 -11.60 11.84
C ASP A 62 -0.18 -11.25 12.48
#